data_AF-A0A090QXR4-F1
#
_entry.id   AF-A0A090QXR4-F1
#
_cell.length_a   1.000
_cell.length_b   1.000
_cell.length_c   1.000
_cell.angle_alpha   90.00
_cell.angle_beta   90.00
_cell.angle_gamma   90.00
#
_symmetry.space_group_name_H-M   'P 1'
#
loop_
_entity.id
_entity.type
_entity.pdbx_description
1 polymer ?
#
loop_
_entity_poly.entity_id
_entity_poly.type
_entity_poly.pdbx_seq_one_letter_code
_entity_poly.pdbx_strand_id
1 'polypeptide(L)' 'MSDTPAIPRADIFKFAFVLRPLMELCPDRVIPGDGRTVRQVWQAFDREQALWPVEDFVI' A
#
# COMPACT_ATOMS: atom_id res chain seq x y z
N MET A 1 27.21 1.74 -10.15
CA MET A 1 25.99 1.22 -10.79
C MET A 1 24.82 1.98 -10.17
N SER A 2 24.05 2.72 -10.97
CA SER A 2 22.84 3.36 -10.46
C SER A 2 21.78 2.27 -10.36
N ASP A 3 21.43 1.85 -9.15
CA ASP A 3 20.45 0.78 -8.95
C ASP A 3 19.05 1.35 -9.19
N THR A 4 18.39 0.92 -10.27
CA THR A 4 17.05 1.37 -10.62
C THR A 4 16.07 0.79 -9.60
N PRO A 5 15.25 1.61 -8.92
CA PRO A 5 14.32 1.10 -7.91
C PRO A 5 13.29 0.15 -8.53
N ALA A 6 13.12 -1.02 -7.91
CA ALA A 6 12.11 -1.99 -8.33
C ALA A 6 10.68 -1.46 -8.07
N ILE A 7 9.80 -1.66 -9.06
CA ILE A 7 8.38 -1.29 -9.01
C ILE A 7 7.53 -2.51 -9.45
N PRO A 8 6.39 -2.79 -8.77
CA PRO A 8 5.91 -2.15 -7.54
C PRO A 8 6.85 -2.36 -6.36
N ARG A 9 6.93 -1.39 -5.43
CA ARG A 9 7.70 -1.60 -4.20
C ARG A 9 7.05 -2.70 -3.37
N ALA A 10 7.86 -3.62 -2.86
CA ALA A 10 7.38 -4.74 -2.03
C ALA A 10 6.68 -4.28 -0.73
N ASP A 11 6.87 -3.03 -0.33
CA ASP A 11 6.25 -2.40 0.84
C ASP A 11 4.72 -2.45 0.82
N ILE A 12 4.11 -2.50 -0.38
CA ILE A 12 2.65 -2.65 -0.56
C ILE A 12 2.09 -3.91 0.11
N PHE A 13 2.91 -4.94 0.30
CA PHE A 13 2.51 -6.20 0.95
C PHE A 13 2.94 -6.29 2.41
N LYS A 14 3.68 -5.31 2.92
CA LYS A 14 4.33 -5.38 4.24
C LYS A 14 3.77 -4.39 5.25
N PHE A 15 3.35 -3.22 4.77
CA PHE A 15 3.02 -2.09 5.62
C PHE A 15 1.60 -1.60 5.39
N ALA A 16 0.80 -1.60 6.46
CA ALA A 16 -0.57 -1.11 6.46
C ALA A 16 -0.64 0.38 6.09
N PHE A 17 0.37 1.18 6.49
CA PHE A 17 0.43 2.61 6.16
C PHE A 17 0.71 2.86 4.67
N VAL A 18 1.15 1.85 3.91
CA VAL A 18 1.25 1.91 2.45
C VAL A 18 -0.03 1.39 1.82
N LEU A 19 -0.50 0.23 2.28
CA LEU A 19 -1.62 -0.48 1.65
C LEU A 19 -2.97 0.20 1.89
N ARG A 20 -3.23 0.71 3.10
CA ARG A 20 -4.51 1.34 3.44
C ARG A 20 -4.80 2.60 2.62
N PRO A 21 -3.87 3.57 2.47
CA PRO A 21 -4.13 4.72 1.60
C PRO A 21 -4.42 4.32 0.15
N LEU A 22 -3.72 3.30 -0.38
CA LEU A 22 -4.00 2.79 -1.72
C LEU A 22 -5.39 2.15 -1.82
N MET A 23 -5.84 1.43 -0.78
CA MET A 23 -7.17 0.85 -0.70
C MET A 23 -8.26 1.93 -0.67
N GLU A 24 -8.03 3.01 0.07
CA GLU A 24 -8.93 4.16 0.15
C GLU A 24 -8.99 4.93 -1.20
N LEU A 25 -7.86 5.09 -1.88
CA LEU A 25 -7.76 5.87 -3.12
C LEU A 25 -8.16 5.09 -4.39
N CYS A 26 -7.80 3.81 -4.48
CA CYS A 26 -7.90 3.04 -5.73
C CYS A 26 -8.12 1.53 -5.49
N PRO A 27 -9.19 1.12 -4.81
CA PRO A 27 -9.35 -0.25 -4.33
C PRO A 27 -9.40 -1.28 -5.46
N ASP A 28 -9.94 -0.92 -6.62
CA ASP A 28 -10.15 -1.85 -7.74
C ASP A 28 -8.97 -1.88 -8.74
N ARG A 29 -7.89 -1.12 -8.47
CA ARG A 29 -6.67 -1.16 -9.29
C ARG A 29 -5.95 -2.49 -9.09
N VAL A 30 -5.61 -3.15 -10.19
CA VAL A 30 -4.79 -4.38 -10.21
C VAL A 30 -3.32 -4.02 -9.99
N ILE A 31 -2.65 -4.75 -9.10
CA ILE A 31 -1.21 -4.60 -8.85
C ILE A 31 -0.43 -5.30 -9.97
N PRO A 32 0.43 -4.59 -10.73
CA PRO A 32 1.23 -5.18 -11.79
C PRO A 32 2.09 -6.35 -11.28
N GLY A 33 2.02 -7.49 -11.97
CA GLY A 33 2.78 -8.70 -11.63
C GLY A 33 2.14 -9.59 -10.56
N ASP A 34 1.23 -9.07 -9.74
CA ASP A 34 0.52 -9.85 -8.70
C ASP A 34 -0.87 -10.32 -9.17
N GLY A 35 -1.56 -9.49 -9.96
CA GLY A 35 -2.87 -9.83 -10.54
C GLY A 35 -4.06 -9.63 -9.59
N ARG A 36 -3.85 -9.47 -8.28
CA ARG A 36 -4.91 -9.06 -7.34
C ARG A 36 -5.14 -7.55 -7.37
N THR A 37 -6.34 -7.13 -6.99
CA THR A 37 -6.63 -5.72 -6.73
C THR A 37 -6.09 -5.27 -5.38
N VAL A 38 -5.90 -3.96 -5.20
CA VAL A 38 -5.51 -3.40 -3.90
C VAL A 38 -6.49 -3.83 -2.79
N ARG A 39 -7.79 -3.86 -3.08
CA ARG A 39 -8.84 -4.34 -2.16
C ARG A 39 -8.61 -5.79 -1.73
N GLN A 40 -8.30 -6.68 -2.67
CA GLN A 40 -8.04 -8.10 -2.37
C GLN A 40 -6.78 -8.26 -1.51
N VAL A 41 -5.74 -7.48 -1.76
CA VAL A 41 -4.52 -7.50 -0.94
C VAL A 41 -4.78 -6.97 0.47
N TRP A 42 -5.58 -5.90 0.61
CA TRP A 42 -6.01 -5.39 1.91
C TRP A 42 -6.86 -6.40 2.69
N GLN A 43 -7.80 -7.06 2.03
CA GLN A 43 -8.64 -8.10 2.65
C GLN A 43 -7.83 -9.31 3.12
N ALA A 44 -6.72 -9.61 2.46
CA ALA A 44 -5.80 -10.69 2.83
C ALA A 44 -4.69 -10.23 3.81
N PHE A 45 -4.66 -8.97 4.21
CA PHE A 45 -3.64 -8.44 5.11
C PHE A 45 -3.90 -8.90 6.54
N ASP A 46 -2.99 -9.71 7.08
CA ASP A 46 -3.15 -10.44 8.34
C ASP A 46 -2.36 -9.84 9.51
N ARG A 47 -1.71 -8.69 9.30
CA ARG A 47 -0.86 -8.05 10.30
C ARG A 47 -1.58 -6.86 10.92
N GLU A 48 -1.65 -6.83 12.23
CA GLU A 48 -2.07 -5.64 12.96
C GLU A 48 -0.91 -4.65 13.05
N GLN A 49 -1.09 -3.47 12.47
CA GLN A 49 -0.15 -2.35 12.57
C GLN A 49 -0.96 -1.12 12.94
N ALA A 50 -0.55 -0.43 14.02
CA ALA A 50 -1.21 0.79 14.46
C ALA A 50 -1.07 1.87 13.37
N LEU A 51 -2.19 2.52 13.06
CA LEU A 51 -2.27 3.58 12.07
C LEU A 51 -2.75 4.86 12.75
N TRP A 52 -1.98 5.92 12.55
CA TRP A 52 -2.26 7.24 13.10
C TRP A 52 -2.62 8.16 11.93
N PRO A 53 -3.77 8.85 11.95
CA PRO A 53 -4.03 9.89 10.97
C PRO A 53 -2.95 10.96 11.08
N VAL A 54 -2.52 11.49 9.93
CA VAL A 54 -1.64 12.66 9.92
C VAL A 54 -2.51 13.86 10.25
N GLU A 55 -2.13 14.63 11.27
CA GLU A 55 -2.79 15.89 11.59
C GLU A 55 -2.47 16.91 10.49
N ASP A 56 -3.46 17.71 10.08
CA ASP A 56 -3.25 18.79 9.12
C ASP A 56 -2.35 19.86 9.77
N PHE A 57 -1.04 19.79 9.50
CA PHE A 57 -0.13 20.86 9.87
C PHE A 57 -0.43 22.08 8.98
N VAL A 58 -1.16 23.04 9.52
CA VAL A 58 -1.25 24.38 8.94
C VAL A 58 0.12 25.03 9.12
N ILE A 59 0.85 25.17 8.02
CA ILE A 59 2.14 25.88 7.94
C ILE A 59 1.91 27.38 8.10
#